data_AF-A0A2A8SHY9-F1
#
_entry.id   AF-A0A2A8SHY9-F1
#
_cell.length_a   1.000
_cell.length_b   1.000
_cell.length_c   1.000
_cell.angle_alpha   90.00
_cell.angle_beta   90.00
_cell.angle_gamma   90.00
#
_symmetry.space_group_name_H-M   'P 1'
#
loop_
_entity.id
_entity.type
_entity.pdbx_description
1 polymer ?
#
loop_
_entity_poly.entity_id
_entity_poly.type
_entity_poly.pdbx_seq_one_letter_code
_entity_poly.pdbx_strand_id
1 'polypeptide(L)'
;MEKNHDKSKPISLNKEQNRMVEIEESKTSFSDVGGKEDRKKESKSRRYNKWYIYLLITLSLTLVFRAGKLYNLYHKTDGNTTPNISEEERKAIAEFDEKEAEKWKKKLDESWMSITLLQFQTFKVSDVSENSLRRIVADHYVPIVLEKAGQPSMEKLKNSHPVKAYKEGENTYLSVRSDDNSTFILEMSGHTVNHIYGENWDSSEQEMQRYHELLNKLETQGEEAKVK
;
A
#
# COMPACT_ATOMS: atom_id res chain seq x y z
N MET A 1 46.21 56.86 -38.18
CA MET A 1 46.20 57.79 -37.04
C MET A 1 45.50 57.06 -35.90
N GLU A 2 46.22 56.26 -35.09
CA GLU A 2 46.88 56.67 -33.83
C GLU A 2 45.85 57.25 -32.84
N LYS A 3 45.53 56.66 -31.67
CA LYS A 3 46.44 56.23 -30.59
C LYS A 3 45.88 55.10 -29.69
N ASN A 4 46.84 54.36 -29.13
CA ASN A 4 46.77 53.35 -28.07
C ASN A 4 46.58 53.92 -26.64
N HIS A 5 46.02 53.11 -25.74
CA HIS A 5 46.37 52.89 -24.32
C HIS A 5 45.32 51.91 -23.76
N ASP A 6 45.53 50.61 -23.50
CA ASP A 6 46.45 49.88 -22.60
C ASP A 6 46.45 50.34 -21.14
N LYS A 7 45.87 49.51 -20.23
CA LYS A 7 46.53 48.97 -19.03
C LYS A 7 45.64 48.02 -18.19
N SER A 8 45.97 46.73 -18.29
CA SER A 8 46.23 45.74 -17.22
C SER A 8 45.41 45.66 -15.91
N LYS A 9 44.86 44.46 -15.66
CA LYS A 9 44.58 43.84 -14.33
C LYS A 9 45.87 43.53 -13.54
N PRO A 10 45.75 43.33 -12.21
CA PRO A 10 46.00 41.98 -11.63
C PRO A 10 44.93 41.62 -10.56
N ILE A 11 44.34 40.41 -10.56
CA ILE A 11 44.75 39.19 -9.81
C ILE A 11 45.26 39.46 -8.39
N SER A 12 44.44 39.14 -7.38
CA SER A 12 44.90 38.65 -6.07
C SER A 12 44.07 37.44 -5.65
N LEU A 13 44.80 36.36 -5.37
CA LEU A 13 44.36 35.06 -4.89
C LEU A 13 44.72 35.00 -3.41
N ASN A 14 43.86 34.34 -2.63
CA ASN A 14 44.23 33.47 -1.51
C ASN A 14 44.72 34.12 -0.19
N LYS A 15 43.86 34.15 0.84
CA LYS A 15 44.29 34.08 2.25
C LYS A 15 43.14 33.76 3.22
N GLU A 16 42.56 32.56 3.17
CA GLU A 16 41.86 32.00 4.36
C GLU A 16 41.56 30.49 4.26
N GLN A 17 42.44 29.73 3.62
CA GLN A 17 42.54 28.28 3.82
C GLN A 17 43.92 27.99 4.42
N ASN A 18 43.92 27.27 5.55
CA ASN A 18 45.04 26.71 6.32
C ASN A 18 45.56 27.50 7.54
N ARG A 19 44.92 27.24 8.69
CA ARG A 19 45.59 26.70 9.89
C ARG A 19 44.75 25.50 10.35
N MET A 20 45.17 24.27 10.02
CA MET A 20 45.99 23.39 10.86
C MET A 20 45.37 23.15 12.24
N VAL A 21 44.76 21.97 12.44
CA VAL A 21 45.40 20.75 13.00
C VAL A 21 45.46 20.87 14.53
N GLU A 22 44.49 20.24 15.19
CA GLU A 22 44.63 19.75 16.56
C GLU A 22 43.79 18.47 16.67
N ILE A 23 44.43 17.36 16.30
CA ILE A 23 44.00 15.99 16.60
C ILE A 23 44.91 15.53 17.75
N GLU A 24 44.25 14.98 18.77
CA GLU A 24 44.73 13.99 19.75
C GLU A 24 45.73 14.35 20.85
N GLU A 25 45.49 13.63 21.96
CA GLU A 25 46.37 13.32 23.10
C GLU A 25 46.39 14.30 24.29
N SER A 26 45.60 13.98 25.33
CA SER A 26 46.21 13.53 26.59
C SER A 26 45.21 12.98 27.63
N LYS A 27 45.39 11.68 27.89
CA LYS A 27 45.56 11.05 29.21
C LYS A 27 44.39 11.07 30.22
N THR A 28 43.72 9.92 30.22
CA THR A 28 43.55 9.04 31.40
C THR A 28 44.39 9.38 32.64
N SER A 29 43.72 9.56 33.78
CA SER A 29 44.27 9.21 35.10
C SER A 29 43.27 8.37 35.87
N PHE A 30 43.74 7.18 36.20
CA PHE A 30 43.13 6.10 36.95
C PHE A 30 43.30 6.36 38.47
N SER A 31 42.26 6.11 39.25
CA SER A 31 42.28 5.73 40.68
C SER A 31 40.93 5.04 40.93
N ASP A 32 40.80 3.73 40.85
CA ASP A 32 41.27 2.66 41.76
C ASP A 32 40.90 2.84 43.24
N VAL A 33 40.54 1.71 43.86
CA VAL A 33 39.98 1.46 45.20
C VAL A 33 38.46 1.71 45.27
N GLY A 34 37.57 0.72 45.36
CA GLY A 34 37.70 -0.70 45.67
C GLY A 34 36.53 -1.11 46.58
N GLY A 35 35.88 -2.23 46.25
CA GLY A 35 35.27 -3.10 47.25
C GLY A 35 33.74 -3.14 47.38
N LYS A 36 33.22 -4.32 47.03
CA LYS A 36 32.12 -5.07 47.68
C LYS A 36 30.70 -4.62 47.33
N GLU A 37 30.03 -5.36 46.46
CA GLU A 37 29.28 -6.57 46.82
C GLU A 37 28.08 -6.20 47.69
N ASP A 38 26.96 -5.90 47.04
CA ASP A 38 25.65 -6.19 47.60
C ASP A 38 24.67 -6.55 46.48
N ARG A 39 24.20 -7.79 46.56
CA ARG A 39 23.06 -8.31 45.84
C ARG A 39 21.85 -7.43 46.16
N LYS A 40 21.16 -6.97 45.11
CA LYS A 40 19.70 -6.91 45.07
C LYS A 40 19.25 -6.93 43.62
N LYS A 41 19.18 -8.14 43.05
CA LYS A 41 18.27 -8.40 41.92
C LYS A 41 16.86 -8.23 42.46
N GLU A 42 16.34 -7.00 42.42
CA GLU A 42 14.90 -6.77 42.46
C GLU A 42 14.33 -7.29 41.14
N SER A 43 14.08 -8.60 41.08
CA SER A 43 13.06 -9.12 40.18
C SER A 43 11.73 -8.56 40.68
N LYS A 44 11.37 -7.37 40.20
CA LYS A 44 9.99 -6.87 40.25
C LYS A 44 9.14 -7.97 39.64
N SER A 45 8.49 -8.77 40.50
CA SER A 45 7.49 -9.72 40.04
C SER A 45 6.48 -8.90 39.26
N ARG A 46 6.48 -9.06 37.93
CA ARG A 46 5.40 -8.57 37.09
C ARG A 46 4.17 -9.22 37.68
N ARG A 47 3.35 -8.43 38.38
CA ARG A 47 2.02 -8.83 38.83
C ARG A 47 1.26 -9.18 37.57
N TYR A 48 1.33 -10.45 37.17
CA TYR A 48 0.53 -10.97 36.08
C TYR A 48 -0.92 -10.70 36.47
N ASN A 49 -1.57 -9.87 35.67
CA ASN A 49 -2.95 -9.50 35.92
C ASN A 49 -3.76 -10.79 35.80
N LYS A 50 -4.37 -11.24 36.91
CA LYS A 50 -5.09 -12.53 36.96
C LYS A 50 -6.12 -12.66 35.83
N TRP A 51 -6.69 -11.52 35.43
CA TRP A 51 -7.57 -11.38 34.26
C TRP A 51 -6.97 -11.85 32.93
N TYR A 52 -5.67 -11.62 32.70
CA TYR A 52 -4.99 -12.06 31.49
C TYR A 52 -4.84 -13.58 31.43
N ILE A 53 -4.63 -14.22 32.59
CA ILE A 53 -4.59 -15.68 32.69
C ILE A 53 -5.97 -16.27 32.37
N TYR A 54 -7.05 -15.67 32.87
CA TYR A 54 -8.41 -16.09 32.53
C TYR A 54 -8.71 -15.94 31.03
N LEU A 55 -8.28 -14.85 30.39
CA LEU A 55 -8.43 -14.66 28.94
C LEU A 55 -7.66 -15.72 28.14
N LEU A 56 -6.43 -16.05 28.54
CA LEU A 56 -5.65 -17.08 27.86
C LEU A 56 -6.29 -18.47 28.00
N ILE A 57 -6.85 -18.79 29.18
CA ILE A 57 -7.55 -20.05 29.41
C ILE A 57 -8.82 -20.14 28.55
N THR A 58 -9.64 -19.08 28.52
CA THR A 58 -10.88 -19.08 27.71
C THR A 58 -10.59 -19.13 26.21
N LEU A 59 -9.57 -18.40 25.74
CA LEU A 59 -9.11 -18.43 24.35
C LEU A 59 -8.59 -19.83 23.98
N SER A 60 -7.83 -20.48 24.87
CA SER A 60 -7.32 -21.84 24.66
C SER A 60 -8.45 -22.86 24.61
N LEU A 61 -9.43 -22.78 25.51
CA LEU A 61 -10.62 -23.64 25.52
C LEU A 61 -11.46 -23.46 24.26
N THR A 62 -11.66 -22.22 23.78
CA THR A 62 -12.41 -21.96 22.54
C THR A 62 -11.66 -22.45 21.31
N LEU A 63 -10.33 -22.34 21.27
CA LEU A 63 -9.50 -22.90 20.20
C LEU A 63 -9.57 -24.43 20.18
N VAL A 64 -9.43 -25.10 21.33
CA VAL A 64 -9.54 -26.56 21.41
C VAL A 64 -10.96 -27.03 21.09
N PHE A 65 -12.00 -26.29 21.50
CA PHE A 65 -13.38 -26.62 21.16
C PHE A 65 -13.66 -26.46 19.65
N ARG A 66 -13.18 -25.38 19.03
CA ARG A 66 -13.28 -25.19 17.56
C ARG A 66 -12.46 -26.23 16.81
N ALA A 67 -11.22 -26.49 17.24
CA ALA A 67 -10.35 -27.49 16.63
C ALA A 67 -10.94 -28.89 16.79
N GLY A 68 -11.50 -29.24 17.96
CA GLY A 68 -12.19 -30.51 18.19
C GLY A 68 -13.45 -30.66 17.32
N LYS A 69 -14.22 -29.58 17.11
CA LYS A 69 -15.36 -29.60 16.19
C LYS A 69 -14.92 -29.81 14.73
N LEU A 70 -13.83 -29.18 14.31
CA LEU A 70 -13.21 -29.36 12.98
C LEU A 70 -12.57 -30.75 12.82
N TYR A 71 -11.88 -31.24 13.85
CA TYR A 71 -11.20 -32.53 13.87
C TYR A 71 -12.20 -33.69 13.87
N ASN A 72 -13.32 -33.57 14.59
CA ASN A 72 -14.42 -34.53 14.56
C ASN A 72 -15.19 -34.49 13.23
N LEU A 73 -15.15 -33.36 12.51
CA LEU A 73 -15.67 -33.28 11.15
C LEU A 73 -14.73 -33.98 10.15
N TYR A 74 -13.41 -33.87 10.34
CA TYR A 74 -12.39 -34.40 9.44
C TYR A 74 -12.03 -35.89 9.66
N HIS A 75 -12.11 -36.39 10.89
CA HIS A 75 -11.83 -37.80 11.20
C HIS A 75 -13.04 -38.73 11.12
N LYS A 76 -14.20 -38.23 10.65
CA LYS A 76 -15.30 -39.09 10.19
C LYS A 76 -15.12 -39.55 8.72
N THR A 77 -13.88 -39.60 8.25
CA THR A 77 -13.53 -39.85 6.85
C THR A 77 -12.48 -40.93 6.68
N ASP A 78 -12.47 -41.95 7.53
CA ASP A 78 -11.79 -43.22 7.24
C ASP A 78 -12.82 -44.21 6.70
N GLY A 79 -13.13 -44.03 5.41
CA GLY A 79 -14.02 -44.87 4.63
C GLY A 79 -14.43 -44.13 3.36
N ASN A 80 -14.00 -44.63 2.21
CA ASN A 80 -14.32 -44.12 0.87
C ASN A 80 -15.83 -44.10 0.59
N THR A 81 -16.54 -43.20 1.24
CA THR A 81 -17.92 -42.86 0.95
C THR A 81 -17.88 -41.38 0.63
N THR A 82 -17.75 -41.06 -0.67
CA THR A 82 -18.42 -39.87 -1.19
C THR A 82 -19.82 -39.89 -0.57
N PRO A 83 -20.21 -38.86 0.21
CA PRO A 83 -21.52 -38.87 0.84
C PRO A 83 -22.54 -39.11 -0.29
N ASN A 84 -23.42 -40.09 -0.09
CA ASN A 84 -24.52 -40.37 -1.00
C ASN A 84 -25.55 -39.25 -0.84
N ILE A 85 -25.13 -38.04 -1.21
CA ILE A 85 -25.93 -36.82 -1.25
C ILE A 85 -26.92 -37.05 -2.37
N SER A 86 -28.20 -37.07 -2.03
CA SER A 86 -29.27 -37.23 -3.03
C SER A 86 -29.16 -36.11 -4.07
N GLU A 87 -29.70 -36.33 -5.27
CA GLU A 87 -29.68 -35.29 -6.32
C GLU A 87 -30.39 -34.01 -5.85
N GLU A 88 -31.38 -34.15 -4.96
CA GLU A 88 -32.11 -33.05 -4.32
C GLU A 88 -31.23 -32.27 -3.33
N GLU A 89 -30.44 -32.95 -2.50
CA GLU A 89 -29.50 -32.28 -1.59
C GLU A 89 -28.36 -31.57 -2.36
N ARG A 90 -27.88 -32.15 -3.47
CA ARG A 90 -26.90 -31.47 -4.34
C ARG A 90 -27.47 -30.21 -4.99
N LYS A 91 -28.72 -30.27 -5.47
CA LYS A 91 -29.43 -29.10 -6.00
C LYS A 91 -29.65 -28.05 -4.93
N ALA A 92 -30.06 -28.45 -3.72
CA ALA A 92 -30.24 -27.52 -2.62
C ALA A 92 -28.93 -26.82 -2.18
N ILE A 93 -27.81 -27.55 -2.16
CA ILE A 93 -26.49 -26.96 -1.88
C ILE A 93 -26.07 -26.01 -3.01
N ALA A 94 -26.20 -26.41 -4.27
CA ALA A 94 -25.87 -25.56 -5.42
C ALA A 94 -26.73 -24.29 -5.46
N GLU A 95 -28.05 -24.39 -5.21
CA GLU A 95 -28.95 -23.24 -5.11
C GLU A 95 -28.63 -22.34 -3.91
N PHE A 96 -28.19 -22.91 -2.79
CA PHE A 96 -27.76 -22.14 -1.62
C PHE A 96 -26.48 -21.35 -1.92
N ASP A 97 -25.48 -22.01 -2.51
CA ASP A 97 -24.21 -21.40 -2.91
C ASP A 97 -24.42 -20.30 -3.96
N GLU A 98 -25.32 -20.53 -4.93
CA GLU A 98 -25.70 -19.53 -5.94
C GLU A 98 -26.36 -18.31 -5.31
N LYS A 99 -27.35 -18.50 -4.42
CA LYS A 99 -28.01 -17.40 -3.70
C LYS A 99 -27.04 -16.62 -2.82
N GLU A 100 -26.08 -17.29 -2.18
CA GLU A 100 -25.07 -16.62 -1.37
C GLU A 100 -24.10 -15.82 -2.25
N ALA A 101 -23.67 -16.38 -3.39
CA ALA A 101 -22.84 -15.68 -4.37
C ALA A 101 -23.53 -14.43 -4.94
N GLU A 102 -24.82 -14.53 -5.29
CA GLU A 102 -25.61 -13.38 -5.74
C GLU A 102 -25.69 -12.28 -4.68
N LYS A 103 -25.89 -12.66 -3.41
CA LYS A 103 -25.94 -11.71 -2.30
C LYS A 103 -24.61 -10.97 -2.12
N TRP A 104 -23.49 -11.67 -2.23
CA TRP A 104 -22.16 -11.05 -2.16
C TRP A 104 -21.88 -10.16 -3.37
N LYS A 105 -22.24 -10.58 -4.58
CA LYS A 105 -22.16 -9.76 -5.79
C LYS A 105 -22.93 -8.46 -5.63
N LYS A 106 -24.18 -8.53 -5.18
CA LYS A 106 -25.01 -7.34 -4.93
C LYS A 106 -24.38 -6.41 -3.91
N LYS A 107 -23.85 -6.94 -2.80
CA LYS A 107 -23.18 -6.13 -1.78
C LYS A 107 -21.92 -5.43 -2.31
N LEU A 108 -21.15 -6.11 -3.17
CA LEU A 108 -19.98 -5.52 -3.83
C LEU A 108 -20.40 -4.44 -4.83
N ASP A 109 -21.45 -4.68 -5.61
CA ASP A 109 -22.03 -3.70 -6.53
C ASP A 109 -22.66 -2.50 -5.81
N GLU A 110 -23.05 -2.62 -4.54
CA GLU A 110 -23.47 -1.49 -3.72
C GLU A 110 -22.26 -0.74 -3.11
N SER A 111 -21.13 -1.42 -2.94
CA SER A 111 -19.95 -0.90 -2.20
C SER A 111 -18.75 -0.54 -3.09
N TRP A 112 -18.86 -0.72 -4.41
CA TRP A 112 -17.74 -0.62 -5.35
C TRP A 112 -17.05 0.75 -5.28
N MET A 113 -17.80 1.84 -5.16
CA MET A 113 -17.25 3.20 -5.05
C MET A 113 -16.37 3.33 -3.80
N SER A 114 -16.84 2.85 -2.65
CA SER A 114 -16.08 2.89 -1.40
C SER A 114 -14.81 2.04 -1.47
N ILE A 115 -14.88 0.87 -2.11
CA ILE A 115 -13.72 0.00 -2.33
C ILE A 115 -12.69 0.70 -3.23
N THR A 116 -13.15 1.32 -4.32
CA THR A 116 -12.33 2.05 -5.29
C THR A 116 -11.60 3.22 -4.62
N LEU A 117 -12.31 4.00 -3.80
CA LEU A 117 -11.73 5.11 -3.05
C LEU A 117 -10.71 4.64 -2.00
N LEU A 118 -11.01 3.55 -1.28
CA LEU A 118 -10.07 2.97 -0.31
C LEU A 118 -8.80 2.45 -1.00
N GLN A 119 -8.95 1.83 -2.16
CA GLN A 119 -7.84 1.35 -2.96
C GLN A 119 -6.93 2.51 -3.39
N PHE A 120 -7.52 3.57 -3.93
CA PHE A 120 -6.78 4.76 -4.31
C PHE A 120 -6.08 5.39 -3.10
N GLN A 121 -6.75 5.48 -1.94
CA GLN A 121 -6.10 5.99 -0.73
C GLN A 121 -4.91 5.14 -0.29
N THR A 122 -5.03 3.82 -0.38
CA THR A 122 -3.92 2.88 -0.08
C THR A 122 -2.77 3.08 -1.06
N PHE A 123 -3.06 3.32 -2.34
CA PHE A 123 -2.07 3.68 -3.34
C PHE A 123 -1.36 5.01 -2.99
N LYS A 124 -2.09 6.07 -2.63
CA LYS A 124 -1.52 7.38 -2.29
C LYS A 124 -0.52 7.31 -1.14
N VAL A 125 -0.85 6.56 -0.08
CA VAL A 125 0.01 6.47 1.13
C VAL A 125 1.14 5.45 0.99
N SER A 126 1.20 4.74 -0.14
CA SER A 126 2.28 3.80 -0.44
C SER A 126 3.63 4.52 -0.50
N ASP A 127 4.67 3.83 -0.05
CA ASP A 127 6.07 4.25 -0.24
C ASP A 127 6.57 3.97 -1.66
N VAL A 128 5.72 3.40 -2.52
CA VAL A 128 6.04 3.04 -3.91
C VAL A 128 7.20 2.03 -3.99
N SER A 129 7.50 1.34 -2.89
CA SER A 129 8.41 0.20 -2.91
C SER A 129 7.76 -0.98 -3.64
N GLU A 130 8.57 -1.86 -4.23
CA GLU A 130 8.06 -3.03 -4.95
C GLU A 130 7.10 -3.87 -4.08
N ASN A 131 7.46 -4.12 -2.82
CA ASN A 131 6.64 -4.89 -1.89
C ASN A 131 5.29 -4.22 -1.58
N SER A 132 5.29 -2.89 -1.44
CA SER A 132 4.04 -2.15 -1.25
C SER A 132 3.20 -2.19 -2.51
N LEU A 133 3.80 -1.97 -3.69
CA LEU A 133 3.09 -1.94 -4.96
C LEU A 133 2.44 -3.28 -5.32
N ARG A 134 3.11 -4.41 -5.08
CA ARG A 134 2.54 -5.76 -5.33
C ARG A 134 1.23 -6.04 -4.56
N ARG A 135 0.92 -5.27 -3.52
CA ARG A 135 -0.33 -5.39 -2.76
C ARG A 135 -1.50 -4.61 -3.35
N ILE A 136 -1.23 -3.66 -4.24
CA ILE A 136 -2.19 -2.65 -4.71
C ILE A 136 -2.20 -2.47 -6.23
N VAL A 137 -1.14 -2.91 -6.91
CA VAL A 137 -0.94 -2.85 -8.37
C VAL A 137 -0.79 -4.27 -8.89
N ALA A 138 -1.34 -4.55 -10.06
CA ALA A 138 -1.20 -5.85 -10.71
C ALA A 138 0.28 -6.19 -10.97
N ASP A 139 0.69 -7.43 -10.74
CA ASP A 139 2.09 -7.86 -10.79
C ASP A 139 2.81 -7.47 -12.10
N HIS A 140 2.11 -7.57 -13.22
CA HIS A 140 2.66 -7.22 -14.54
C HIS A 140 2.87 -5.71 -14.74
N TYR A 141 2.17 -4.88 -13.96
CA TYR A 141 2.21 -3.42 -14.06
C TYR A 141 3.11 -2.77 -12.99
N VAL A 142 3.51 -3.52 -11.95
CA VAL A 142 4.44 -3.03 -10.91
C VAL A 142 5.72 -2.41 -11.49
N PRO A 143 6.42 -3.01 -12.48
CA PRO A 143 7.63 -2.41 -13.04
C PRO A 143 7.39 -1.03 -13.65
N ILE A 144 6.25 -0.86 -14.34
CA ILE A 144 5.88 0.41 -15.00
C ILE A 144 5.64 1.50 -13.94
N VAL A 145 4.96 1.16 -12.84
CA VAL A 145 4.74 2.09 -11.73
C VAL A 145 6.05 2.43 -11.01
N LEU A 146 6.95 1.46 -10.84
CA LEU A 146 8.27 1.68 -10.26
C LEU A 146 9.14 2.60 -11.12
N GLU A 147 9.08 2.49 -12.45
CA GLU A 147 9.81 3.39 -13.35
C GLU A 147 9.38 4.86 -13.18
N LYS A 148 8.13 5.09 -12.76
CA LYS A 148 7.60 6.43 -12.46
C LYS A 148 7.96 6.92 -11.05
N ALA A 149 8.53 6.08 -10.19
CA ALA A 149 8.90 6.49 -8.84
C ALA A 149 9.90 7.68 -8.87
N GLY A 150 9.61 8.72 -8.09
CA GLY A 150 10.40 9.95 -8.06
C GLY A 150 10.21 10.89 -9.27
N GLN A 151 9.41 10.50 -10.27
CA GLN A 151 9.06 11.40 -11.37
C GLN A 151 7.93 12.37 -10.97
N PRO A 152 7.86 13.58 -11.56
CA PRO A 152 6.81 14.55 -11.26
C PRO A 152 5.38 14.02 -11.48
N SER A 153 5.18 13.15 -12.47
CA SER A 153 3.87 12.54 -12.75
C SER A 153 3.37 11.67 -11.59
N MET A 154 4.27 10.90 -10.96
CA MET A 154 3.94 10.11 -9.77
C MET A 154 3.58 11.00 -8.58
N GLU A 155 4.37 12.05 -8.32
CA GLU A 155 4.06 12.99 -7.23
C GLU A 155 2.70 13.68 -7.43
N LYS A 156 2.38 14.09 -8.66
CA LYS A 156 1.06 14.65 -8.98
C LYS A 156 -0.06 13.63 -8.75
N LEU A 157 0.13 12.39 -9.18
CA LEU A 157 -0.83 11.31 -8.95
C LEU A 157 -1.03 11.03 -7.46
N LYS A 158 0.04 10.98 -6.66
CA LYS A 158 -0.05 10.77 -5.21
C LYS A 158 -0.71 11.93 -4.47
N ASN A 159 -0.66 13.13 -5.02
CA ASN A 159 -1.31 14.30 -4.44
C ASN A 159 -2.70 14.59 -5.01
N SER A 160 -3.17 13.80 -5.99
CA SER A 160 -4.46 14.03 -6.62
C SER A 160 -5.66 13.60 -5.76
N HIS A 161 -6.83 14.08 -6.15
CA HIS A 161 -8.10 13.82 -5.48
C HIS A 161 -9.08 13.12 -6.42
N PRO A 162 -9.89 12.16 -5.91
CA PRO A 162 -10.97 11.55 -6.69
C PRO A 162 -11.95 12.60 -7.22
N VAL A 163 -12.37 12.44 -8.47
CA VAL A 163 -13.36 13.32 -9.11
C VAL A 163 -14.58 12.52 -9.53
N LYS A 164 -14.41 11.53 -10.40
CA LYS A 164 -15.48 10.67 -10.90
C LYS A 164 -15.02 9.23 -11.01
N ALA A 165 -15.95 8.29 -10.91
CA ALA A 165 -15.68 6.90 -11.23
C ALA A 165 -16.73 6.32 -12.17
N TYR A 166 -16.33 5.36 -12.98
CA TYR A 166 -17.15 4.69 -13.98
C TYR A 166 -16.83 3.21 -13.98
N LYS A 167 -17.83 2.35 -14.21
CA LYS A 167 -17.67 0.90 -14.25
C LYS A 167 -18.02 0.36 -15.63
N GLU A 168 -17.16 -0.47 -16.21
CA GLU A 168 -17.37 -1.15 -17.49
C GLU A 168 -17.00 -2.63 -17.33
N GLY A 169 -18.00 -3.51 -17.32
CA GLY A 169 -17.79 -4.92 -17.03
C GLY A 169 -17.22 -5.14 -15.62
N GLU A 170 -16.08 -5.82 -15.53
CA GLU A 170 -15.37 -6.07 -14.27
C GLU A 170 -14.39 -4.95 -13.88
N ASN A 171 -14.16 -4.00 -14.78
CA ASN A 171 -13.21 -2.91 -14.58
C ASN A 171 -13.92 -1.68 -14.01
N THR A 172 -13.22 -1.01 -13.11
CA THR A 172 -13.59 0.28 -12.56
C THR A 172 -12.52 1.31 -12.92
N TYR A 173 -12.95 2.44 -13.44
CA TYR A 173 -12.11 3.56 -13.83
C TYR A 173 -12.34 4.70 -12.87
N LEU A 174 -11.29 5.15 -12.19
CA LEU A 174 -11.33 6.30 -11.30
C LEU A 174 -10.56 7.45 -11.90
N SER A 175 -11.27 8.54 -12.19
CA SER A 175 -10.66 9.82 -12.51
C SER A 175 -10.20 10.50 -11.23
N VAL A 176 -8.95 10.94 -11.25
CA VAL A 176 -8.35 11.74 -10.17
C VAL A 176 -7.69 12.98 -10.76
N ARG A 177 -7.74 14.09 -10.02
CA ARG A 177 -7.22 15.38 -10.47
C ARG A 177 -6.28 15.97 -9.43
N SER A 178 -5.10 16.41 -9.86
CA SER A 178 -4.15 17.14 -9.01
C SER A 178 -4.47 18.64 -8.99
N ASP A 179 -3.84 19.36 -8.06
CA ASP A 179 -4.04 20.80 -7.86
C ASP A 179 -3.69 21.65 -9.08
N ASP A 180 -2.80 21.15 -9.95
CA ASP A 180 -2.43 21.78 -11.21
C ASP A 180 -3.35 21.41 -12.39
N ASN A 181 -4.51 20.82 -12.09
CA ASN A 181 -5.50 20.29 -13.03
C ASN A 181 -5.05 19.11 -13.90
N SER A 182 -3.87 18.51 -13.66
CA SER A 182 -3.51 17.25 -14.34
C SER A 182 -4.52 16.16 -13.96
N THR A 183 -5.05 15.45 -14.95
CA THR A 183 -6.04 14.40 -14.73
C THR A 183 -5.44 13.04 -15.06
N PHE A 184 -5.54 12.11 -14.12
CA PHE A 184 -5.18 10.71 -14.30
C PHE A 184 -6.42 9.83 -14.20
N ILE A 185 -6.38 8.68 -14.86
CA ILE A 185 -7.43 7.67 -14.78
C ILE A 185 -6.79 6.36 -14.34
N LEU A 186 -7.22 5.84 -13.21
CA LEU A 186 -6.78 4.53 -12.72
C LEU A 186 -7.79 3.49 -13.18
N GLU A 187 -7.32 2.50 -13.93
CA GLU A 187 -8.09 1.31 -14.24
C GLU A 187 -7.81 0.24 -13.18
N MET A 188 -8.88 -0.25 -12.57
CA MET A 188 -8.85 -1.21 -11.49
C MET A 188 -9.72 -2.42 -11.83
N SER A 189 -9.22 -3.62 -11.55
CA SER A 189 -10.04 -4.84 -11.50
C SER A 189 -9.95 -5.40 -10.10
N GLY A 190 -11.12 -5.63 -9.49
CA GLY A 190 -11.21 -6.05 -8.09
C GLY A 190 -10.50 -5.09 -7.14
N HIS A 191 -9.34 -5.50 -6.61
CA HIS A 191 -8.56 -4.76 -5.60
C HIS A 191 -7.18 -4.35 -6.10
N THR A 192 -6.94 -4.34 -7.41
CA THR A 192 -5.65 -3.98 -7.98
C THR A 192 -5.78 -2.92 -9.05
N VAL A 193 -4.85 -1.97 -9.05
CA VAL A 193 -4.64 -1.05 -10.16
C VAL A 193 -3.94 -1.83 -11.27
N ASN A 194 -4.60 -1.96 -12.41
CA ASN A 194 -4.05 -2.66 -13.57
C ASN A 194 -3.32 -1.71 -14.50
N HIS A 195 -3.82 -0.48 -14.61
CA HIS A 195 -3.27 0.49 -15.54
C HIS A 195 -3.53 1.92 -15.05
N ILE A 196 -2.68 2.86 -15.49
CA ILE A 196 -2.81 4.28 -15.18
C ILE A 196 -2.68 5.04 -16.48
N TYR A 197 -3.70 5.81 -16.83
CA TYR A 197 -3.71 6.70 -17.98
C TYR A 197 -3.49 8.14 -17.53
N GLY A 198 -2.76 8.90 -18.31
CA GLY A 198 -2.58 10.34 -18.11
C GLY A 198 -1.66 10.93 -19.16
N GLU A 199 -1.85 12.21 -19.48
CA GLU A 199 -1.12 12.91 -20.56
C GLU A 199 0.40 12.85 -20.40
N ASN A 200 0.88 12.75 -19.16
CA ASN A 200 2.31 12.67 -18.81
C ASN A 200 2.71 11.31 -18.20
N TRP A 201 1.90 10.27 -18.40
CA TRP A 201 2.18 8.93 -17.90
C TRP A 201 2.83 8.06 -18.98
N ASP A 202 2.12 7.80 -20.07
CA ASP A 202 2.61 7.13 -21.28
C ASP A 202 2.11 7.93 -22.48
N SER A 203 3.04 8.37 -23.34
CA SER A 203 2.75 9.24 -24.47
C SER A 203 2.62 8.50 -25.81
N SER A 204 2.46 7.18 -25.78
CA SER A 204 2.14 6.43 -26.99
C SER A 204 0.75 6.82 -27.50
N GLU A 205 0.59 6.81 -28.83
CA GLU A 205 -0.66 7.23 -29.47
C GLU A 205 -1.87 6.41 -29.02
N GLN A 206 -1.68 5.09 -28.84
CA GLN A 206 -2.70 4.18 -28.37
C GLN A 206 -3.17 4.52 -26.94
N GLU A 207 -2.24 4.81 -26.03
CA GLU A 207 -2.53 5.19 -24.65
C GLU A 207 -3.30 6.52 -24.59
N MET A 208 -2.87 7.50 -25.39
CA MET A 208 -3.55 8.80 -25.47
C MET A 208 -4.96 8.70 -26.05
N GLN A 209 -5.16 7.85 -27.07
CA GLN A 209 -6.50 7.61 -27.62
C GLN A 209 -7.42 6.98 -26.57
N ARG A 210 -6.92 5.96 -25.86
CA ARG A 210 -7.69 5.29 -24.80
C ARG A 210 -7.99 6.24 -23.63
N TYR A 211 -7.03 7.09 -23.25
CA TYR A 211 -7.20 8.12 -22.23
C TYR A 211 -8.37 9.06 -22.57
N HIS A 212 -8.41 9.61 -23.79
CA HIS A 212 -9.49 10.52 -24.20
C HIS A 212 -10.85 9.83 -24.30
N GLU A 213 -10.89 8.57 -24.75
CA GLU A 213 -12.12 7.77 -24.75
C GLU A 213 -12.67 7.60 -23.32
N LEU A 214 -11.81 7.22 -22.38
CA LEU A 214 -12.18 7.03 -20.97
C LEU A 214 -12.59 8.33 -20.31
N LEU A 215 -11.89 9.44 -20.60
CA LEU A 215 -12.24 10.77 -20.10
C LEU A 215 -13.68 11.14 -20.49
N ASN A 216 -14.04 10.97 -21.76
CA ASN A 216 -15.39 11.24 -22.26
C ASN A 216 -16.45 10.33 -21.61
N LYS A 217 -16.13 9.04 -21.42
CA LYS A 217 -17.03 8.11 -20.69
C LYS A 217 -17.24 8.55 -19.24
N LEU A 218 -16.17 8.96 -18.55
CA LEU A 218 -16.25 9.48 -17.18
C LEU A 218 -17.05 10.78 -17.10
N GLU A 219 -16.92 11.66 -18.08
CA GLU A 219 -17.69 12.90 -18.12
C GLU A 219 -19.20 12.66 -18.32
N THR A 220 -19.54 11.73 -19.22
CA THR A 220 -20.93 11.46 -19.63
C THR A 220 -21.66 10.46 -18.73
N GLN A 221 -20.96 9.45 -18.21
CA GLN A 221 -21.55 8.32 -17.48
C GLN A 221 -20.97 8.17 -16.06
N GLY A 222 -19.92 8.92 -15.71
CA GLY A 222 -19.26 8.78 -14.42
C GLY A 222 -20.08 9.33 -13.25
N GLU A 223 -20.02 8.62 -12.13
CA GLU A 223 -20.58 9.03 -10.85
C GLU A 223 -19.56 9.87 -10.07
N GLU A 224 -20.01 10.90 -9.36
CA GLU A 224 -19.16 11.74 -8.52
C GLU A 224 -18.52 10.93 -7.39
N ALA A 225 -17.19 10.95 -7.32
CA ALA A 225 -16.39 10.20 -6.37
C ALA A 225 -16.30 10.94 -5.02
N LYS A 226 -17.42 11.05 -4.32
CA LYS A 226 -17.50 11.73 -3.01
C LYS A 226 -17.20 10.76 -1.87
N VAL A 227 -16.32 11.18 -0.97
CA VAL A 227 -16.21 10.57 0.36
C VAL A 227 -17.46 11.03 1.14
N LYS A 228 -18.38 10.11 1.42
CA LYS A 228 -19.52 10.36 2.31
C LYS A 228 -19.10 10.37 3.77
#